data_AF-A0A9D2FFJ0-F1
#
_entry.id   AF-A0A9D2FFJ0-F1
#
_cell.length_a   1.000
_cell.length_b   1.000
_cell.length_c   1.000
_cell.angle_alpha   90.00
_cell.angle_beta   90.00
_cell.angle_gamma   90.00
#
_symmetry.space_group_name_H-M   'P 1'
#
loop_
_entity.id
_entity.type
_entity.pdbx_description
1 polymer ?
#
loop_
_entity_poly.entity_id
_entity_poly.type
_entity_poly.pdbx_seq_one_letter_code
_entity_poly.pdbx_strand_id
1 'polypeptide(L)'
;FEKLREKAGLPRVVFHSLRHSSTTYKLKLNHGDLKATQGDTGHAEIDMITSVYAHILDEDRKINAQKFESAFYANPNLRAVRPPEEPKEPAPATLDLEALVEQLRQSPELANTLAALLSAAPGGR
;
A
#
# COMPACT_ATOMS: atom_id res chain seq x y z
N PHE A 1 9.37 -0.92 43.42
CA PHE A 1 9.61 -0.13 42.19
C PHE A 1 10.92 0.65 42.27
N GLU A 2 11.10 1.57 43.21
CA GLU A 2 12.32 2.40 43.38
C GLU A 2 13.64 1.60 43.28
N LYS A 3 13.77 0.51 44.06
CA LYS A 3 14.95 -0.37 44.03
C LYS A 3 15.24 -0.99 42.65
N LEU A 4 14.20 -1.33 41.90
CA LEU A 4 14.33 -1.92 40.56
C LEU A 4 14.80 -0.86 39.54
N ARG A 5 14.24 0.35 39.64
CA ARG A 5 14.62 1.50 38.82
C ARG A 5 16.08 1.88 39.02
N GLU A 6 16.53 1.97 40.27
CA GLU A 6 17.92 2.28 40.63
C GLU A 6 18.88 1.22 40.11
N LYS A 7 18.54 -0.06 40.27
CA LYS A 7 19.33 -1.17 39.74
C LYS A 7 19.43 -1.15 38.20
N ALA A 8 18.39 -0.64 37.53
CA ALA A 8 18.36 -0.51 36.07
C ALA A 8 19.00 0.79 35.54
N GLY A 9 19.50 1.68 36.42
CA GLY A 9 20.09 2.96 36.02
C GLY A 9 19.10 3.94 35.38
N LEU A 10 17.80 3.78 35.64
CA LEU A 10 16.76 4.58 35.00
C LEU A 10 16.52 5.91 35.75
N PRO A 11 16.17 7.01 35.05
CA PRO A 11 15.84 8.30 35.67
C PRO A 11 14.73 8.17 36.72
N ARG A 12 14.76 9.04 37.74
CA ARG A 12 13.77 9.04 38.82
C ARG A 12 12.38 9.37 38.27
N VAL A 13 11.58 8.33 38.07
CA VAL A 13 10.17 8.41 37.71
C VAL A 13 9.32 7.75 38.80
N VAL A 14 8.04 8.10 38.85
CA VAL A 14 7.06 7.46 39.74
C VAL A 14 6.28 6.38 38.98
N PHE A 15 5.68 5.44 39.69
CA PHE A 15 4.99 4.31 39.06
C PHE A 15 3.87 4.75 38.10
N HIS A 16 3.21 5.88 38.39
CA HIS A 16 2.20 6.46 37.51
C HIS A 16 2.77 6.89 36.15
N SER A 17 4.04 7.30 36.08
CA SER A 17 4.72 7.64 34.82
C SER A 17 4.81 6.44 33.88
N LEU A 18 5.01 5.23 34.43
CA LEU A 18 5.02 4.01 33.62
C LEU A 18 3.66 3.70 33.02
N ARG A 19 2.57 4.01 33.73
CA ARG A 19 1.20 3.83 33.23
C ARG A 19 0.92 4.76 32.04
N HIS A 20 1.44 5.98 32.05
CA HIS A 20 1.37 6.87 30.90
C HIS A 20 2.19 6.36 29.72
N SER A 21 3.44 5.95 29.95
CA SER A 21 4.30 5.40 28.91
C SER A 21 3.71 4.12 28.30
N SER A 22 3.17 3.20 29.11
CA SER A 22 2.59 1.95 28.61
C SER A 22 1.34 2.19 27.75
N THR A 23 0.49 3.13 28.15
CA THR A 23 -0.70 3.55 27.37
C THR A 23 -0.27 4.11 26.00
N THR A 24 0.78 4.93 25.99
CA THR A 24 1.36 5.51 24.77
C THR A 24 1.88 4.45 23.81
N TYR A 25 2.70 3.51 24.30
CA TYR A 25 3.25 2.45 23.46
C TYR A 25 2.17 1.51 22.94
N LYS A 26 1.16 1.19 23.76
CA LYS A 26 0.05 0.34 23.36
C LYS A 26 -0.75 0.93 22.19
N LEU A 27 -0.98 2.24 22.19
CA LEU A 27 -1.62 2.93 21.05
C LEU A 27 -0.76 2.89 19.79
N LYS A 28 0.54 3.13 19.92
CA LYS A 28 1.46 3.08 18.77
C LYS A 28 1.50 1.68 18.15
N LEU A 29 1.47 0.64 18.97
CA LEU A 29 1.45 -0.76 18.53
C LEU A 29 0.11 -1.16 17.90
N ASN A 30 -1.01 -0.62 18.40
CA ASN A 30 -2.35 -0.86 17.87
C ASN A 30 -2.72 0.13 16.74
N HIS A 31 -1.75 0.83 16.14
CA HIS A 31 -1.95 1.79 15.06
C HIS A 31 -2.97 2.90 15.35
N GLY A 32 -3.12 3.29 16.61
CA GLY A 32 -4.09 4.31 17.04
C GLY A 32 -5.49 3.78 17.34
N ASP A 33 -5.68 2.46 17.52
CA ASP A 33 -6.95 1.93 18.03
C ASP A 33 -7.18 2.33 19.49
N LEU A 34 -7.92 3.43 19.64
CA LEU A 34 -8.30 4.01 20.93
C LEU A 34 -9.23 3.09 21.73
N LYS A 35 -10.08 2.29 21.07
CA LYS A 35 -11.07 1.43 21.74
C LYS A 35 -10.44 0.19 22.34
N ALA A 36 -9.57 -0.49 21.58
CA ALA A 36 -8.77 -1.59 22.12
C ALA A 36 -7.90 -1.13 23.28
N THR A 37 -7.26 0.05 23.14
CA THR A 37 -6.37 0.58 24.17
C THR A 37 -7.10 1.07 25.42
N GLN A 38 -8.34 1.56 25.30
CA GLN A 38 -9.18 1.94 26.44
C GLN A 38 -9.48 0.74 27.33
N GLY A 39 -9.95 -0.38 26.73
CA GLY A 39 -10.24 -1.62 27.47
C GLY A 39 -9.00 -2.17 28.18
N ASP A 40 -7.87 -2.16 27.50
CA ASP A 40 -6.59 -2.67 27.98
C ASP A 40 -5.91 -1.85 29.09
N THR A 41 -6.32 -0.59 29.28
CA THR A 41 -5.74 0.32 30.28
C THR A 41 -6.68 0.63 31.43
N GLY A 42 -7.92 0.13 31.37
CA GLY A 42 -8.94 0.29 32.41
C GLY A 42 -9.37 1.74 32.63
N HIS A 43 -9.23 2.60 31.62
CA HIS A 43 -9.69 3.99 31.70
C HIS A 43 -11.20 4.07 31.45
N ALA A 44 -11.94 4.61 32.43
CA ALA A 44 -13.37 4.89 32.27
C ALA A 44 -13.65 5.93 31.17
N GLU A 45 -12.69 6.83 30.91
CA GLU A 45 -12.79 7.92 29.92
C GLU A 45 -11.50 8.02 29.08
N ILE A 46 -11.64 8.35 27.79
CA ILE A 46 -10.54 8.38 26.80
C ILE A 46 -9.67 9.64 26.95
N ASP A 47 -10.11 10.67 27.68
CA ASP A 47 -9.54 12.02 27.66
C ASP A 47 -8.06 12.13 28.06
N MET A 48 -7.58 11.28 28.97
CA MET A 48 -6.16 11.25 29.32
C MET A 48 -5.30 10.60 28.21
N ILE A 49 -5.90 9.71 27.42
CA ILE A 49 -5.24 8.99 26.33
C ILE A 49 -5.13 9.90 25.11
N THR A 50 -6.19 10.63 24.76
CA THR A 50 -6.23 11.53 23.60
C THR A 50 -5.35 12.77 23.77
N SER A 51 -5.33 13.39 24.94
CA SER A 51 -4.55 14.62 25.19
C SER A 51 -3.03 14.39 25.14
N VAL A 52 -2.53 13.30 25.72
CA VAL A 52 -1.08 12.98 25.73
C VAL A 52 -0.62 12.38 24.40
N TYR A 53 -1.47 11.58 23.75
CA TYR A 53 -1.11 10.90 22.50
C TYR A 53 -1.20 11.80 21.26
N ALA A 54 -2.11 12.78 21.22
CA ALA A 54 -2.20 13.75 20.13
C ALA A 54 -0.83 14.41 19.85
N HIS A 55 -0.14 14.84 20.91
CA HIS A 55 1.19 15.44 20.81
C HIS A 55 2.25 14.51 20.18
N ILE A 56 2.17 13.19 20.38
CA ILE A 56 3.16 12.22 19.90
C ILE A 56 2.89 11.82 18.45
N LEU A 57 1.62 11.60 18.09
CA LEU A 57 1.24 11.40 16.69
C LEU A 57 1.58 12.63 15.84
N ASP A 58 1.41 13.83 16.39
CA ASP A 58 1.76 15.06 15.71
C ASP A 58 3.27 15.19 15.50
N GLU A 59 4.11 14.75 16.45
CA GLU A 59 5.57 14.74 16.25
C GLU A 59 5.99 13.68 15.20
N ASP A 60 5.42 12.47 15.22
CA ASP A 60 5.67 11.45 14.17
C ASP A 60 5.22 11.96 12.78
N ARG A 61 4.09 12.68 12.69
CA ARG A 61 3.61 13.34 11.46
C ARG A 61 4.55 14.44 11.00
N LYS A 62 5.05 15.26 11.92
CA LYS A 62 6.01 16.34 11.63
C LYS A 62 7.34 15.79 11.11
N ILE A 63 7.86 14.73 11.73
CA ILE A 63 9.07 14.04 11.25
C ILE A 63 8.84 13.47 9.84
N ASN A 64 7.68 12.85 9.59
CA ASN A 64 7.35 12.33 8.27
C ASN A 64 7.19 13.46 7.22
N ALA A 65 6.60 14.59 7.60
CA ALA A 65 6.50 15.76 6.74
C ALA A 65 7.88 16.32 6.37
N GLN A 66 8.80 16.41 7.34
CA GLN A 66 10.19 16.83 7.11
C GLN A 66 10.94 15.85 6.18
N LYS A 67 10.74 14.54 6.37
CA LYS A 67 11.31 13.51 5.49
C LYS A 67 10.76 13.62 4.08
N PHE A 68 9.45 13.82 3.93
CA PHE A 68 8.81 14.02 2.63
C PHE A 68 9.33 15.28 1.96
N GLU A 69 9.35 16.41 2.66
CA GLU A 69 9.88 17.70 2.17
C GLU A 69 11.33 17.54 1.70
N SER A 70 12.18 16.91 2.52
CA SER A 70 13.57 16.63 2.18
C SER A 70 13.66 15.73 0.95
N ALA A 71 12.93 14.62 0.88
CA ALA A 71 12.99 13.69 -0.24
C ALA A 71 12.44 14.30 -1.54
N PHE A 72 11.40 15.12 -1.44
CA PHE A 72 10.78 15.81 -2.55
C PHE A 72 11.72 16.89 -3.10
N TYR A 73 12.18 17.82 -2.25
CA TYR A 73 12.99 18.96 -2.70
C TYR A 73 14.50 18.69 -2.80
N ALA A 74 15.02 17.55 -2.31
CA ALA A 74 16.43 17.20 -2.48
C ALA A 74 16.84 16.94 -3.94
N ASN A 75 15.88 16.73 -4.85
CA ASN A 75 16.15 16.55 -6.27
C ASN A 75 15.80 17.83 -7.05
N PRO A 76 16.79 18.56 -7.61
CA PRO A 76 16.55 19.76 -8.43
C PRO A 76 15.75 19.49 -9.71
N ASN A 77 15.67 18.22 -10.14
CA ASN A 77 15.08 17.79 -11.42
C ASN A 77 13.68 17.14 -11.28
N LEU A 78 12.84 17.59 -10.35
CA LEU A 78 11.44 17.16 -10.28
C LEU A 78 10.60 17.53 -11.51
N ARG A 79 11.09 18.42 -12.39
CA ARG A 79 10.41 18.78 -13.66
C ARG A 79 10.36 17.66 -14.70
N ALA A 80 11.12 16.58 -14.53
CA ALA A 80 11.14 15.44 -15.43
C ALA A 80 10.20 14.30 -15.00
N VAL A 81 9.46 14.45 -13.89
CA VAL A 81 8.48 13.46 -13.45
C VAL A 81 7.25 13.59 -14.35
N ARG A 82 7.19 12.74 -15.38
CA ARG A 82 5.98 12.55 -16.19
C ARG A 82 5.11 11.48 -15.52
N PRO A 83 3.78 11.55 -15.66
CA PRO A 83 2.93 10.42 -15.34
C PRO A 83 3.48 9.13 -16.00
N PRO A 84 3.36 7.96 -15.37
CA PRO A 84 3.61 6.69 -16.06
C PRO A 84 2.86 6.71 -17.39
N GLU A 85 3.53 6.39 -18.50
CA GLU A 85 2.81 6.25 -19.77
C GLU A 85 1.69 5.23 -19.54
N GLU A 86 0.45 5.64 -19.88
CA GLU A 86 -0.67 4.72 -19.88
C GLU A 86 -0.26 3.47 -20.67
N PRO A 87 -0.61 2.25 -20.21
CA PRO A 87 -0.37 1.05 -20.98
C PRO A 87 -0.95 1.30 -22.37
N LYS A 88 -0.07 1.41 -23.38
CA LYS A 88 -0.51 1.53 -24.77
C LYS A 88 -1.47 0.39 -25.00
N GLU A 89 -2.72 0.72 -25.33
CA GLU A 89 -3.69 -0.28 -25.78
C GLU A 89 -2.97 -1.18 -26.80
N PRO A 90 -3.05 -2.51 -26.66
CA PRO A 90 -2.43 -3.39 -27.64
C PRO A 90 -2.95 -2.98 -29.00
N ALA A 91 -2.04 -2.64 -29.91
CA ALA A 91 -2.38 -2.26 -31.27
C ALA A 91 -3.36 -3.32 -31.82
N PRO A 92 -4.39 -2.91 -32.59
CA PRO A 92 -5.34 -3.86 -33.15
C PRO A 92 -4.54 -4.94 -33.87
N ALA A 93 -4.81 -6.21 -33.52
CA ALA A 93 -4.10 -7.34 -34.10
C ALA A 93 -4.22 -7.25 -35.62
N THR A 94 -3.14 -6.79 -36.27
CA THR A 94 -3.06 -6.76 -37.73
C THR A 94 -2.96 -8.20 -38.16
N LEU A 95 -4.04 -8.72 -38.74
CA LEU A 95 -4.06 -10.05 -39.33
C LEU A 95 -3.04 -10.09 -40.48
N ASP A 96 -1.95 -10.81 -40.27
CA ASP A 96 -0.95 -11.08 -41.30
C ASP A 96 -1.48 -12.19 -42.20
N LEU A 97 -1.93 -11.79 -43.39
CA LEU A 97 -2.55 -12.68 -44.38
C LEU A 97 -1.54 -13.70 -44.92
N GLU A 98 -0.28 -13.30 -45.12
CA GLU A 98 0.79 -14.18 -45.58
C GLU A 98 1.10 -15.27 -44.55
N ALA A 99 1.21 -14.92 -43.27
CA ALA A 99 1.44 -15.89 -42.19
C ALA A 99 0.29 -16.90 -42.07
N LEU A 100 -0.96 -16.42 -42.25
CA LEU A 100 -2.14 -17.28 -42.22
C LEU A 100 -2.16 -18.27 -43.39
N VAL A 101 -1.79 -17.84 -44.60
CA VAL A 101 -1.71 -18.71 -45.78
C VAL A 101 -0.66 -19.80 -45.60
N GLU A 102 0.51 -19.47 -45.04
CA GLU A 102 1.53 -20.48 -44.76
C GLU A 102 1.09 -21.47 -43.68
N GLN A 103 0.40 -21.02 -42.63
CA GLN A 103 -0.12 -21.91 -41.60
C GLN A 103 -1.17 -22.88 -42.17
N LEU A 104 -2.00 -22.44 -43.11
CA LEU A 104 -2.96 -23.30 -43.81
C LEU A 104 -2.28 -24.32 -44.74
N ARG A 105 -1.15 -23.95 -45.36
CA ARG A 105 -0.33 -24.89 -46.16
C ARG A 105 0.32 -25.96 -45.31
N GLN A 106 0.79 -25.60 -44.11
CA GLN A 106 1.44 -26.53 -43.19
C GLN A 106 0.46 -27.46 -42.47
N SER A 107 -0.83 -27.11 -42.43
CA SER A 107 -1.86 -27.87 -41.71
C SER A 107 -3.10 -28.12 -42.59
N PRO A 108 -3.14 -29.24 -43.33
CA PRO A 108 -4.27 -29.61 -44.19
C PRO A 108 -5.59 -29.75 -43.40
N GLU A 109 -5.52 -30.16 -42.14
CA GLU A 109 -6.68 -30.27 -41.25
C GLU A 109 -7.29 -28.89 -40.92
N LEU A 110 -6.45 -27.86 -40.76
CA LEU A 110 -6.92 -26.49 -40.55
C LEU A 110 -7.55 -25.91 -41.82
N ALA A 111 -7.02 -26.24 -42.99
CA ALA A 111 -7.63 -25.86 -44.26
C ALA A 111 -9.01 -26.52 -44.46
N ASN A 112 -9.14 -27.80 -44.10
CA ASN A 112 -10.40 -28.54 -44.21
C ASN A 112 -11.47 -28.04 -43.23
N THR A 113 -11.08 -27.72 -41.99
CA THR A 113 -11.99 -27.14 -41.00
C THR A 113 -12.45 -25.74 -41.41
N LEU A 114 -11.56 -24.90 -41.94
CA LEU A 114 -11.91 -23.60 -42.51
C LEU A 114 -12.88 -23.73 -43.69
N ALA A 115 -12.61 -24.66 -44.61
CA ALA A 115 -13.51 -24.95 -45.73
C ALA A 115 -14.89 -25.42 -45.26
N ALA A 116 -14.95 -26.29 -44.24
CA ALA A 116 -16.19 -26.75 -43.65
C ALA A 116 -16.99 -25.61 -42.99
N LEU A 117 -16.32 -24.70 -42.28
CA LEU A 117 -16.96 -23.53 -41.65
C LEU A 117 -17.50 -22.54 -42.70
N LEU A 118 -16.75 -22.29 -43.78
CA LEU A 118 -17.20 -21.45 -44.90
C LEU A 118 -18.37 -22.08 -45.66
N SER A 119 -18.40 -23.41 -45.75
CA SER A 119 -19.51 -24.17 -46.37
C SER A 119 -20.75 -24.24 -45.47
N ALA A 120 -20.57 -24.21 -44.15
CA ALA A 120 -21.63 -24.24 -43.14
C ALA A 120 -22.18 -22.84 -42.82
N ALA A 121 -21.48 -21.78 -43.23
CA ALA A 121 -22.00 -20.43 -43.14
C ALA A 121 -23.18 -20.28 -44.13
N PRO A 122 -24.40 -19.96 -43.67
CA PRO A 122 -25.52 -19.73 -44.58
C PRO A 122 -25.17 -18.54 -45.48
N GLY A 123 -25.15 -18.77 -46.79
CA GLY A 123 -24.91 -17.74 -47.79
C GLY A 123 -25.86 -16.56 -47.59
N GLY A 124 -25.29 -15.35 -47.65
CA GLY A 124 -26.05 -14.11 -47.68
C GLY A 124 -27.07 -14.09 -48.81
N ARG A 125 -28.29 -13.69 -48.47
CA ARG A 125 -29.08 -12.79 -49.31
C ARG A 125 -28.68 -11.37 -48.97
#